data_AF-J9GFT5-F1
#
_entry.id   AF-J9GFT5-F1
#
_cell.length_a   1.000
_cell.length_b   1.000
_cell.length_c   1.000
_cell.angle_alpha   90.00
_cell.angle_beta   90.00
_cell.angle_gamma   90.00
#
_symmetry.space_group_name_H-M   'P 1'
#
loop_
_entity.id
_entity.type
_entity.pdbx_description
1 polymer ?
#
loop_
_entity_poly.entity_id
_entity_poly.type
_entity_poly.pdbx_seq_one_letter_code
_entity_poly.pdbx_strand_id
1 'polypeptide(L)'
;MLFSLTSYLQNKNENNYFKVMTVINDATTDFRPVSINNLEMSFFFRNENSRFEEIETIDKDNTHAKFGVYPAVVRSEQSIEQEVDAGSKFYEIFNSQFDAISIRFILDSGTCEGVLLQNWNRAQRTQDSYTYAVDLGTTNTYISCCKFGHDNEPEQLNMNEPMVAFLHDFKRSSQHSLVSVIENAIAPECRKNFNTEFVPALIDGSIYRFPIRTALCVQKGDRSKPSLFDNCNIAFFYEKSVGLGNQSILTDIKWEDSHEKELRLFIRELLLIIKTDVLQRNGLLANTKLIWFRPLSFKGSIKDIYTTIWQEEANNLLNIVSSQIDCVSESEAPYYYFSKKNSFNSVDAVSIVDIGGGSSDFIYFADGKPRIANSVHFGCDVLWGNGFSGFENERDNGIYKRFVETIHFGDHTDELEKLNIKMCSDREVSTKDIINFWLSNDNRCEITKKTQRIL
;
A
#
# COMPACT_ATOMS: atom_id res chain seq x y z
N MET A 1 0.33 11.12 13.52
CA MET A 1 -0.63 10.11 13.03
C MET A 1 -0.29 8.78 13.67
N LEU A 2 -1.30 8.08 14.19
CA LEU A 2 -1.18 6.75 14.77
C LEU A 2 -1.92 5.79 13.86
N PHE A 3 -1.23 4.88 13.17
CA PHE A 3 -1.90 3.72 12.61
C PHE A 3 -2.16 2.76 13.76
N SER A 4 -3.42 2.67 14.16
CA SER A 4 -3.89 1.82 15.24
C SER A 4 -4.77 0.73 14.65
N LEU A 5 -4.32 -0.51 14.84
CA LEU A 5 -5.04 -1.70 14.47
C LEU A 5 -5.57 -2.40 15.72
N THR A 6 -6.30 -1.70 16.58
CA THR A 6 -7.06 -2.38 17.63
C THR A 6 -8.42 -1.75 17.90
N SER A 7 -9.41 -2.63 17.98
CA SER A 7 -10.61 -2.46 18.77
C SER A 7 -10.32 -3.06 20.15
N TYR A 8 -10.55 -2.34 21.25
CA TYR A 8 -10.14 -2.74 22.60
C TYR A 8 -10.82 -4.05 23.06
N LEU A 9 -10.13 -5.18 22.88
CA LEU A 9 -10.28 -6.45 23.58
C LEU A 9 -8.86 -7.00 23.79
N GLN A 10 -8.49 -7.24 25.03
CA GLN A 10 -7.15 -7.68 25.43
C GLN A 10 -6.91 -9.13 24.98
N ASN A 11 -6.59 -9.34 23.71
CA ASN A 11 -6.20 -10.65 23.19
C ASN A 11 -4.68 -10.75 23.22
N LYS A 12 -4.13 -11.45 24.24
CA LYS A 12 -2.68 -11.66 24.39
C LYS A 12 -2.05 -12.48 23.24
N ASN A 13 -2.86 -13.08 22.38
CA ASN A 13 -2.42 -13.83 21.21
C ASN A 13 -2.48 -13.01 19.91
N GLU A 14 -2.96 -11.77 19.95
CA GLU A 14 -2.98 -10.89 18.78
C GLU A 14 -1.65 -10.13 18.67
N ASN A 15 -1.02 -10.17 17.49
CA ASN A 15 0.12 -9.32 17.17
C ASN A 15 -0.37 -7.87 17.05
N ASN A 16 -0.20 -7.13 18.13
CA ASN A 16 -0.47 -5.70 18.21
C ASN A 16 0.67 -4.96 17.49
N TYR A 17 0.36 -4.44 16.30
CA TYR A 17 1.28 -3.64 15.50
C TYR A 17 0.77 -2.21 15.43
N PHE A 18 1.56 -1.26 15.94
CA PHE A 18 1.28 0.16 15.82
C PHE A 18 2.45 0.88 15.17
N LYS A 19 2.14 1.70 14.16
CA LYS A 19 3.12 2.60 13.54
C LYS A 19 2.68 4.03 13.75
N VAL A 20 3.56 4.85 14.33
CA VAL A 20 3.29 6.25 14.61
C VAL A 20 4.18 7.11 13.75
N MET A 21 3.57 7.95 12.91
CA MET A 21 4.26 8.93 12.10
C MET A 21 4.11 10.33 12.71
N THR A 22 5.22 11.05 12.77
CA THR A 22 5.29 12.45 13.18
C THR A 22 5.94 13.25 12.06
N VAL A 23 5.48 14.48 11.85
CA VAL A 23 5.98 15.37 10.80
C VAL A 23 6.16 16.76 11.39
N ILE A 24 7.31 17.37 11.10
CA ILE A 24 7.68 18.71 11.58
C ILE A 24 8.20 19.51 10.41
N ASN A 25 7.61 20.69 10.20
CA ASN A 25 8.16 21.74 9.37
C ASN A 25 8.66 22.86 10.30
N ASP A 26 9.92 23.25 10.14
CA ASP A 26 10.40 24.53 10.64
C ASP A 26 10.15 25.60 9.57
N ALA A 27 9.22 26.51 9.86
CA ALA A 27 8.78 27.56 8.95
C ALA A 27 9.74 28.76 8.93
N THR A 28 10.83 28.73 9.69
CA THR A 28 11.87 29.77 9.66
C THR A 28 12.69 29.70 8.37
N THR A 29 13.04 30.87 7.81
CA THR A 29 13.63 30.98 6.46
C THR A 29 15.16 30.91 6.43
N ASP A 30 15.84 31.38 7.48
CA ASP A 30 17.29 31.63 7.44
C ASP A 30 18.10 30.78 8.43
N PHE A 31 17.49 30.39 9.54
CA PHE A 31 18.07 29.51 10.56
C PHE A 31 16.96 28.59 11.02
N ARG A 32 17.15 27.27 10.85
CA ARG A 32 16.20 26.23 11.29
C ARG A 32 16.63 25.68 12.65
N PRO A 33 16.23 26.31 13.78
CA PRO A 33 16.55 25.81 15.12
C PRO A 33 15.89 24.48 15.42
N VAL A 34 14.85 24.11 14.68
CA VAL A 34 14.02 22.94 14.95
C VAL A 34 14.13 21.96 13.79
N SER A 35 14.28 20.69 14.16
CA SER A 35 14.26 19.56 13.24
C SER A 35 13.39 18.45 13.81
N ILE A 36 13.10 17.45 12.99
CA ILE A 36 12.40 16.25 13.43
C ILE A 36 13.17 15.49 14.51
N ASN A 37 14.49 15.67 14.60
CA ASN A 37 15.32 15.05 15.63
C ASN A 37 15.03 15.57 17.04
N ASN A 38 14.54 16.79 17.17
CA ASN A 38 14.21 17.40 18.46
C ASN A 38 12.98 16.78 19.14
N LEU A 39 12.18 16.00 18.40
CA LEU A 39 11.00 15.30 18.91
C LEU A 39 11.33 13.89 19.39
N GLU A 40 10.97 13.58 20.62
CA GLU A 40 11.04 12.26 21.23
C GLU A 40 9.66 11.80 21.70
N MET A 41 9.39 10.50 21.59
CA MET A 41 8.16 9.88 22.10
C MET A 41 8.50 8.64 22.90
N SER A 42 7.89 8.53 24.08
CA SER A 42 7.86 7.32 24.90
C SER A 42 6.43 6.82 25.01
N PHE A 43 6.25 5.50 24.98
CA PHE A 43 4.94 4.84 24.99
C PHE A 43 4.71 4.14 26.31
N PHE A 44 3.49 4.21 26.83
CA PHE A 44 3.14 3.65 28.14
C PHE A 44 1.86 2.85 28.07
N PHE A 45 1.79 1.74 28.79
CA PHE A 45 0.56 0.97 29.00
C PHE A 45 0.15 1.00 30.47
N ARG A 46 -1.14 0.79 30.75
CA ARG A 46 -1.65 0.61 32.11
C ARG A 46 -1.50 -0.84 32.52
N ASN A 47 -0.71 -1.08 33.57
CA ASN A 47 -0.59 -2.41 34.15
C ASN A 47 -1.83 -2.81 34.98
N GLU A 48 -1.82 -4.02 35.55
CA GLU A 48 -2.94 -4.56 36.34
C GLU A 48 -3.33 -3.69 37.54
N ASN A 49 -2.41 -2.87 38.05
CA ASN A 49 -2.63 -1.91 39.13
C ASN A 49 -3.08 -0.52 38.63
N SER A 50 -3.47 -0.40 37.36
CA SER A 50 -3.86 0.86 36.69
C SER A 50 -2.78 1.95 36.67
N ARG A 51 -1.50 1.58 36.88
CA ARG A 51 -0.36 2.50 36.78
C ARG A 51 0.22 2.44 35.37
N PHE A 52 0.69 3.59 34.90
CA PHE A 52 1.43 3.66 33.64
C PHE A 52 2.83 3.08 33.82
N GLU A 53 3.20 2.20 32.91
CA GLU A 53 4.51 1.58 32.80
C GLU A 53 5.04 1.84 31.38
N GLU A 54 6.29 2.30 31.29
CA GLU A 54 6.92 2.59 30.00
C GLU A 54 7.17 1.29 29.25
N ILE A 55 6.89 1.30 27.94
CA ILE A 55 7.27 0.23 27.03
C ILE A 55 8.72 0.48 26.64
N GLU A 56 9.59 -0.45 27.01
CA GLU A 56 11.03 -0.32 26.75
C GLU A 56 11.35 -0.25 25.25
N THR A 57 12.36 0.57 24.91
CA THR A 57 12.96 0.57 23.58
C THR A 57 13.88 -0.64 23.42
N ILE A 58 13.59 -1.48 22.44
CA ILE A 58 14.26 -2.75 22.20
C ILE A 58 15.00 -2.69 20.86
N ASP A 59 16.28 -3.08 20.83
CA ASP A 59 17.04 -3.21 19.59
C ASP A 59 16.36 -4.20 18.62
N LYS A 60 16.30 -3.87 17.32
CA LYS A 60 15.71 -4.73 16.29
C LYS A 60 16.36 -6.11 16.21
N ASP A 61 17.64 -6.23 16.60
CA ASP A 61 18.36 -7.50 16.58
C ASP A 61 18.07 -8.37 17.83
N ASN A 62 17.33 -7.86 18.82
CA ASN A 62 16.98 -8.60 20.03
C ASN A 62 15.76 -9.53 19.79
N THR A 63 16.05 -10.76 19.40
CA THR A 63 15.03 -11.79 19.14
C THR A 63 14.41 -12.41 20.39
N HIS A 64 14.88 -12.08 21.59
CA HIS A 64 14.34 -12.59 22.86
C HIS A 64 13.24 -11.70 23.46
N ALA A 65 13.13 -10.45 23.00
CA ALA A 65 12.09 -9.55 23.44
C ALA A 65 10.72 -9.99 22.94
N LYS A 66 9.74 -10.03 23.84
CA LYS A 66 8.36 -10.45 23.49
C LYS A 66 7.54 -9.30 22.90
N PHE A 67 7.81 -8.09 23.37
CA PHE A 67 7.14 -6.85 22.99
C PHE A 67 8.08 -5.67 23.26
N GLY A 68 7.81 -4.51 22.69
CA GLY A 68 8.63 -3.33 22.89
C GLY A 68 8.34 -2.21 21.89
N VAL A 69 9.15 -1.16 21.96
CA VAL A 69 9.23 -0.11 20.94
C VAL A 69 10.56 -0.28 20.20
N TYR A 70 10.57 -0.31 18.87
CA TYR A 70 11.83 -0.26 18.13
C TYR A 70 12.43 1.15 18.13
N PRO A 71 13.75 1.33 17.98
CA PRO A 71 14.37 2.64 17.85
C PRO A 71 13.67 3.45 16.77
N ALA A 72 13.37 4.71 17.08
CA ALA A 72 12.68 5.60 16.16
C ALA A 72 13.53 5.85 14.92
N VAL A 73 12.89 5.91 13.75
CA VAL A 73 13.55 6.12 12.47
C VAL A 73 13.14 7.46 11.89
N VAL A 74 14.11 8.33 11.67
CA VAL A 74 13.89 9.52 10.83
C VAL A 74 13.94 9.08 9.38
N ARG A 75 12.80 9.22 8.69
CA ARG A 75 12.68 8.83 7.29
C ARG A 75 13.02 9.99 6.36
N SER A 76 12.56 11.19 6.67
CA SER A 76 12.85 12.38 5.88
C SER A 76 13.35 13.51 6.76
N GLU A 77 14.34 14.24 6.26
CA GLU A 77 14.84 15.47 6.86
C GLU A 77 14.39 16.65 6.02
N GLN A 78 13.99 17.75 6.66
CA GLN A 78 13.57 18.95 5.95
C GLN A 78 14.75 19.52 5.14
N SER A 79 14.63 19.55 3.82
CA SER A 79 15.73 19.92 2.92
C SER A 79 15.20 20.56 1.63
N ILE A 80 15.66 21.79 1.36
CA ILE A 80 15.32 22.50 0.11
C ILE A 80 15.96 21.78 -1.08
N GLU A 81 17.21 21.34 -0.94
CA GLU A 81 17.96 20.65 -1.99
C GLU A 81 17.30 19.32 -2.41
N GLN A 82 16.71 18.60 -1.45
CA GLN A 82 16.03 17.33 -1.70
C GLN A 82 14.53 17.47 -1.99
N GLU A 83 14.00 18.69 -2.12
CA GLU A 83 12.56 18.97 -2.30
C GLU A 83 11.68 18.33 -1.21
N VAL A 84 12.11 18.48 0.05
CA VAL A 84 11.43 17.97 1.25
C VAL A 84 11.07 19.14 2.17
N ASP A 85 9.80 19.49 2.21
CA ASP A 85 9.30 20.65 2.97
C ASP A 85 9.20 20.38 4.47
N ALA A 86 9.12 19.12 4.92
CA ALA A 86 9.03 18.78 6.34
C ALA A 86 9.80 17.48 6.65
N GLY A 87 10.35 17.38 7.85
CA GLY A 87 10.98 16.16 8.35
C GLY A 87 9.96 15.18 8.92
N SER A 88 10.19 13.88 8.78
CA SER A 88 9.31 12.82 9.28
C SER A 88 10.05 11.77 10.10
N LYS A 89 9.40 11.31 11.17
CA LYS A 89 9.94 10.29 12.07
C LYS A 89 8.88 9.27 12.46
N PHE A 90 9.29 8.02 12.48
CA PHE A 90 8.46 6.85 12.73
C PHE A 90 8.85 6.15 14.04
N TYR A 91 7.82 5.72 14.77
CA TYR A 91 7.95 4.85 15.94
C TYR A 91 7.15 3.58 15.69
N GLU A 92 7.70 2.43 16.05
CA GLU A 92 7.04 1.14 15.89
C GLU A 92 6.92 0.45 17.25
N ILE A 93 5.68 0.11 17.62
CA ILE A 93 5.37 -0.67 18.82
C ILE A 93 4.93 -2.05 18.34
N PHE A 94 5.62 -3.09 18.81
CA PHE A 94 5.37 -4.47 18.42
C PHE A 94 4.88 -5.29 19.62
N ASN A 95 3.90 -6.16 19.36
CA ASN A 95 3.29 -7.08 20.34
C ASN A 95 2.84 -6.42 21.66
N SER A 96 2.61 -5.10 21.66
CA SER A 96 2.15 -4.35 22.82
C SER A 96 1.07 -3.36 22.43
N GLN A 97 0.12 -3.15 23.34
CA GLN A 97 -0.78 -2.01 23.32
C GLN A 97 -0.17 -0.85 24.12
N PHE A 98 -0.60 0.37 23.86
CA PHE A 98 -0.26 1.53 24.68
C PHE A 98 -1.52 2.34 24.98
N ASP A 99 -1.51 3.02 26.12
CA ASP A 99 -2.59 3.83 26.65
C ASP A 99 -2.20 5.32 26.72
N ALA A 100 -0.90 5.62 26.74
CA ALA A 100 -0.38 6.97 26.74
C ALA A 100 0.91 7.11 25.92
N ILE A 101 1.16 8.33 25.47
CA ILE A 101 2.38 8.75 24.79
C ILE A 101 2.91 9.97 25.54
N SER A 102 4.14 9.93 26.06
CA SER A 102 4.86 11.16 26.42
C SER A 102 5.52 11.71 25.16
N ILE A 103 5.36 13.00 24.93
CA ILE A 103 5.95 13.74 23.82
C ILE A 103 6.91 14.76 24.41
N ARG A 104 8.18 14.67 24.05
CA ARG A 104 9.22 15.60 24.48
C ARG A 104 9.79 16.33 23.28
N PHE A 105 9.90 17.65 23.41
CA PHE A 105 10.48 18.54 22.42
C PHE A 105 11.72 19.19 23.02
N ILE A 106 12.90 18.80 22.54
CA ILE A 106 14.18 19.27 23.08
C ILE A 106 14.66 20.44 22.24
N LEU A 107 14.52 21.65 22.77
CA LEU A 107 14.97 22.90 22.17
C LEU A 107 16.22 23.43 22.88
N ASP A 108 16.96 24.31 22.22
CA ASP A 108 18.08 25.04 22.84
C ASP A 108 17.63 25.84 24.08
N SER A 109 16.38 26.31 24.09
CA SER A 109 15.79 27.04 25.22
C SER A 109 15.30 26.15 26.36
N GLY A 110 15.33 24.83 26.20
CA GLY A 110 14.85 23.85 27.18
C GLY A 110 13.94 22.78 26.57
N THR A 111 13.49 21.85 27.42
CA THR A 111 12.59 20.76 27.00
C THR A 111 11.13 21.14 27.27
N CYS A 112 10.28 21.02 26.26
CA CYS A 112 8.82 21.03 26.43
C CYS A 112 8.31 19.59 26.46
N GLU A 113 7.40 19.27 27.38
CA GLU A 113 6.83 17.92 27.50
C GLU A 113 5.31 17.98 27.59
N GLY A 114 4.66 17.00 26.96
CA GLY A 114 3.22 16.80 27.02
C GLY A 114 2.88 15.32 27.00
N VAL A 115 1.66 14.98 27.46
CA VAL A 115 1.18 13.59 27.45
C VAL A 115 -0.09 13.52 26.63
N LEU A 116 -0.14 12.55 25.70
CA LEU A 116 -1.35 12.16 25.00
C LEU A 116 -1.92 10.90 25.66
N LEU A 117 -3.18 10.96 26.07
CA LEU A 117 -3.93 9.82 26.57
C LEU A 117 -4.87 9.31 25.49
N GLN A 118 -4.74 8.05 25.11
CA GLN A 118 -5.57 7.48 24.05
C GLN A 118 -6.95 7.11 24.58
N ASN A 119 -7.98 7.43 23.79
CA ASN A 119 -9.34 7.01 24.04
C ASN A 119 -9.78 5.97 23.01
N TRP A 120 -9.35 4.71 23.21
CA TRP A 120 -9.61 3.63 22.28
C TRP A 120 -11.09 3.23 22.22
N ASN A 121 -11.59 3.00 21.01
CA ASN A 121 -12.90 2.39 20.82
C ASN A 121 -12.87 0.93 21.27
N ARG A 122 -13.93 0.48 21.95
CA ARG A 122 -14.08 -0.92 22.37
C ARG A 122 -14.68 -1.76 21.25
N ALA A 123 -14.06 -2.90 20.99
CA ALA A 123 -14.58 -3.89 20.06
C ALA A 123 -15.94 -4.41 20.53
N GLN A 124 -16.83 -4.67 19.59
CA GLN A 124 -18.04 -5.44 19.85
C GLN A 124 -17.76 -6.92 19.62
N ARG A 125 -18.28 -7.78 20.50
CA ARG A 125 -18.19 -9.23 20.30
C ARG A 125 -19.08 -9.64 19.12
N THR A 126 -18.53 -10.41 18.20
CA THR A 126 -19.25 -11.00 17.06
C THR A 126 -18.69 -12.39 16.74
N GLN A 127 -19.38 -13.12 15.86
CA GLN A 127 -18.92 -14.36 15.24
C GLN A 127 -18.60 -14.15 13.75
N ASP A 128 -18.71 -12.92 13.28
CA ASP A 128 -18.48 -12.58 11.88
C ASP A 128 -17.02 -12.82 11.51
N SER A 129 -16.83 -13.42 10.34
CA SER A 129 -15.53 -13.57 9.70
C SER A 129 -15.67 -13.31 8.21
N TYR A 130 -14.54 -13.11 7.55
CA TYR A 130 -14.49 -12.64 6.17
C TYR A 130 -13.49 -13.47 5.38
N THR A 131 -13.73 -13.59 4.08
CA THR A 131 -12.76 -14.10 3.11
C THR A 131 -12.28 -12.93 2.29
N TYR A 132 -10.96 -12.72 2.23
CA TYR A 132 -10.35 -11.74 1.33
C TYR A 132 -9.68 -12.45 0.17
N ALA A 133 -9.83 -11.90 -1.02
CA ALA A 133 -9.14 -12.36 -2.21
C ALA A 133 -8.25 -11.24 -2.76
N VAL A 134 -6.96 -11.52 -2.88
CA VAL A 134 -5.93 -10.56 -3.31
C VAL A 134 -5.35 -10.99 -4.64
N ASP A 135 -5.57 -10.17 -5.66
CA ASP A 135 -4.90 -10.29 -6.95
C ASP A 135 -3.70 -9.35 -6.97
N LEU A 136 -2.51 -9.90 -6.77
CA LEU A 136 -1.25 -9.16 -6.82
C LEU A 136 -0.74 -9.14 -8.26
N GLY A 137 -1.34 -8.32 -9.12
CA GLY A 137 -0.95 -8.19 -10.52
C GLY A 137 0.39 -7.47 -10.70
N THR A 138 0.97 -7.60 -11.89
CA THR A 138 2.26 -6.97 -12.25
C THR A 138 2.17 -5.44 -12.18
N THR A 139 1.12 -4.85 -12.77
CA THR A 139 0.93 -3.40 -12.82
C THR A 139 -0.02 -2.92 -11.72
N ASN A 140 -1.03 -3.73 -11.40
CA ASN A 140 -2.15 -3.37 -10.56
C ASN A 140 -2.44 -4.47 -9.55
N THR A 141 -2.70 -4.10 -8.30
CA THR A 141 -3.16 -5.00 -7.24
C THR A 141 -4.62 -4.72 -6.95
N TYR A 142 -5.42 -5.76 -6.72
CA TYR A 142 -6.84 -5.66 -6.38
C TYR A 142 -7.19 -6.50 -5.14
N ILE A 143 -8.11 -6.00 -4.31
CA ILE A 143 -8.63 -6.73 -3.15
C ILE A 143 -10.15 -6.72 -3.16
N SER A 144 -10.73 -7.90 -2.98
CA SER A 144 -12.15 -8.07 -2.69
C SER A 144 -12.38 -8.84 -1.40
N CYS A 145 -13.57 -8.70 -0.83
CA CYS A 145 -13.96 -9.35 0.40
C CYS A 145 -15.40 -9.87 0.32
N CYS A 146 -15.68 -10.94 1.06
CA CYS A 146 -17.05 -11.38 1.33
C CYS A 146 -17.16 -11.83 2.78
N LYS A 147 -18.36 -11.70 3.35
CA LYS A 147 -18.65 -12.25 4.68
C LYS A 147 -18.77 -13.77 4.59
N PHE A 148 -18.07 -14.48 5.47
CA PHE A 148 -18.10 -15.93 5.50
C PHE A 148 -19.51 -16.47 5.75
N GLY A 149 -19.88 -17.54 5.06
CA GLY A 149 -21.21 -18.16 5.18
C GLY A 149 -22.34 -17.45 4.44
N HIS A 150 -22.05 -16.34 3.74
CA HIS A 150 -23.01 -15.66 2.87
C HIS A 150 -22.61 -15.83 1.39
N ASP A 151 -23.57 -16.24 0.57
CA ASP A 151 -23.39 -16.44 -0.88
C ASP A 151 -23.64 -15.13 -1.66
N ASN A 152 -23.03 -14.04 -1.19
CA ASN A 152 -23.11 -12.72 -1.84
C ASN A 152 -22.00 -12.56 -2.89
N GLU A 153 -22.19 -11.61 -3.80
CA GLU A 153 -21.07 -11.20 -4.66
C GLU A 153 -19.93 -10.61 -3.82
N PRO A 154 -18.66 -10.91 -4.14
CA PRO A 154 -17.53 -10.26 -3.52
C PRO A 154 -17.60 -8.75 -3.74
N GLU A 155 -17.41 -7.99 -2.67
CA GLU A 155 -17.33 -6.54 -2.72
C GLU A 155 -15.87 -6.12 -2.79
N GLN A 156 -15.57 -5.12 -3.61
CA GLN A 156 -14.26 -4.48 -3.58
C GLN A 156 -13.98 -3.97 -2.17
N LEU A 157 -12.74 -4.12 -1.68
CA LEU A 157 -12.35 -3.53 -0.40
C LEU A 157 -12.57 -2.01 -0.45
N ASN A 158 -13.43 -1.55 0.44
CA ASN A 158 -13.79 -0.16 0.64
C ASN A 158 -14.05 0.06 2.13
N MET A 159 -13.66 1.21 2.63
CA MET A 159 -13.72 1.57 4.05
C MET A 159 -14.56 2.84 4.22
N ASN A 160 -15.31 2.89 5.32
CA ASN A 160 -16.10 4.07 5.68
C ASN A 160 -15.51 4.85 6.86
N GLU A 161 -14.53 4.26 7.55
CA GLU A 161 -13.89 4.85 8.71
C GLU A 161 -12.36 4.88 8.52
N PRO A 162 -11.66 5.88 9.08
CA PRO A 162 -10.22 6.01 8.92
C PRO A 162 -9.45 4.80 9.48
N MET A 163 -8.43 4.37 8.75
CA MET A 163 -7.45 3.38 9.21
C MET A 163 -6.45 3.98 10.21
N VAL A 164 -6.30 5.31 10.16
CA VAL A 164 -5.32 6.07 10.95
C VAL A 164 -6.07 6.95 11.94
N ALA A 165 -5.56 7.04 13.17
CA ALA A 165 -5.95 8.05 14.14
C ALA A 165 -5.10 9.32 13.99
N PHE A 166 -5.78 10.46 13.89
CA PHE A 166 -5.18 11.77 13.67
C PHE A 166 -5.22 12.61 14.95
N LEU A 167 -4.22 13.49 15.13
CA LEU A 167 -4.20 14.44 16.24
C LEU A 167 -4.79 15.81 15.85
N HIS A 168 -4.88 16.09 14.56
CA HIS A 168 -5.58 17.28 14.06
C HIS A 168 -7.07 17.02 14.01
N ASP A 169 -7.85 18.07 14.27
CA ASP A 169 -9.30 18.04 14.10
C ASP A 169 -9.67 18.25 12.63
N PHE A 170 -10.76 17.64 12.20
CA PHE A 170 -11.33 17.83 10.87
C PHE A 170 -12.86 17.76 10.95
N LYS A 171 -13.53 18.57 10.14
CA LYS A 171 -15.00 18.61 10.11
C LYS A 171 -15.51 17.79 8.94
N ARG A 172 -16.36 16.79 9.23
CA ARG A 172 -17.07 16.05 8.18
C ARG A 172 -17.89 17.02 7.33
N SER A 173 -17.91 16.78 6.02
CA SER A 173 -18.67 17.56 5.04
C SER A 173 -19.53 16.62 4.21
N SER A 174 -20.75 17.03 3.87
CA SER A 174 -21.58 16.31 2.90
C SER A 174 -21.17 16.60 1.45
N GLN A 175 -20.34 17.62 1.22
CA GLN A 175 -19.89 18.05 -0.11
C GLN A 175 -18.53 17.48 -0.51
N HIS A 176 -17.73 17.02 0.46
CA HIS A 176 -16.37 16.52 0.24
C HIS A 176 -16.22 15.12 0.82
N SER A 177 -15.39 14.29 0.18
CA SER A 177 -15.08 12.96 0.71
C SER A 177 -14.36 13.07 2.06
N LEU A 178 -14.50 12.03 2.89
CA LEU A 178 -13.85 11.96 4.20
C LEU A 178 -12.32 12.08 4.09
N VAL A 179 -11.73 11.39 3.11
CA VAL A 179 -10.30 11.49 2.78
C VAL A 179 -9.89 12.93 2.54
N SER A 180 -10.65 13.66 1.70
CA SER A 180 -10.32 15.04 1.35
C SER A 180 -10.34 15.97 2.55
N VAL A 181 -11.35 15.87 3.44
CA VAL A 181 -11.40 16.72 4.63
C VAL A 181 -10.31 16.39 5.65
N ILE A 182 -9.92 15.12 5.77
CA ILE A 182 -8.83 14.70 6.67
C ILE A 182 -7.48 15.23 6.17
N GLU A 183 -7.15 15.01 4.90
CA GLU A 183 -5.85 15.40 4.34
C GLU A 183 -5.72 16.92 4.19
N ASN A 184 -6.81 17.61 3.86
CA ASN A 184 -6.79 19.07 3.76
C ASN A 184 -6.65 19.77 5.13
N ALA A 185 -7.00 19.10 6.22
CA ALA A 185 -6.79 19.62 7.57
C ALA A 185 -5.32 19.51 8.03
N ILE A 186 -4.50 18.75 7.33
CA ILE A 186 -3.05 18.70 7.56
C ILE A 186 -2.40 20.00 7.05
N ALA A 187 -1.46 20.53 7.82
CA ALA A 187 -0.63 21.67 7.43
C ALA A 187 -0.03 21.44 6.02
N PRO A 188 -0.17 22.39 5.08
CA PRO A 188 0.21 22.21 3.68
C PRO A 188 1.63 21.66 3.48
N GLU A 189 2.59 22.19 4.25
CA GLU A 189 4.01 21.84 4.20
C GLU A 189 4.28 20.40 4.67
N CYS A 190 3.40 19.84 5.50
CA CYS A 190 3.52 18.48 6.04
C CYS A 190 2.73 17.44 5.22
N ARG A 191 1.73 17.87 4.43
CA ARG A 191 0.79 16.97 3.75
C ARG A 191 1.50 15.98 2.82
N LYS A 192 2.53 16.45 2.11
CA LYS A 192 3.28 15.63 1.16
C LYS A 192 3.98 14.44 1.84
N ASN A 193 4.52 14.62 3.04
CA ASN A 193 5.11 13.51 3.82
C ASN A 193 4.06 12.44 4.09
N PHE A 194 2.89 12.82 4.58
CA PHE A 194 1.83 11.85 4.88
C PHE A 194 1.36 11.09 3.64
N ASN A 195 1.17 11.79 2.53
CA ASN A 195 0.68 11.18 1.29
C ASN A 195 1.74 10.31 0.58
N THR A 196 3.03 10.53 0.87
CA THR A 196 4.14 9.80 0.23
C THR A 196 4.63 8.63 1.08
N GLU A 197 4.72 8.81 2.40
CA GLU A 197 5.45 7.92 3.31
C GLU A 197 4.56 7.04 4.18
N PHE A 198 3.24 7.23 4.11
CA PHE A 198 2.29 6.52 4.96
C PHE A 198 1.08 6.00 4.19
N VAL A 199 0.32 5.17 4.89
CA VAL A 199 -0.97 4.67 4.40
C VAL A 199 -1.98 5.82 4.29
N PRO A 200 -2.88 5.83 3.29
CA PRO A 200 -3.94 6.83 3.20
C PRO A 200 -4.84 6.81 4.43
N ALA A 201 -5.60 7.90 4.62
CA ALA A 201 -6.57 7.98 5.72
C ALA A 201 -7.57 6.81 5.69
N LEU A 202 -8.08 6.46 4.51
CA LEU A 202 -8.91 5.28 4.23
C LEU A 202 -8.95 4.99 2.73
N ILE A 203 -9.31 3.77 2.35
CA ILE A 203 -9.64 3.39 0.97
C ILE A 203 -11.13 3.65 0.76
N ASP A 204 -11.49 4.79 0.17
CA ASP A 204 -12.87 5.30 0.09
C ASP A 204 -13.59 4.98 -1.23
N GLY A 205 -12.94 4.22 -2.12
CA GLY A 205 -13.47 3.93 -3.45
C GLY A 205 -13.50 5.13 -4.38
N SER A 206 -12.96 6.28 -3.97
CA SER A 206 -12.98 7.54 -4.71
C SER A 206 -11.56 8.04 -5.04
N ILE A 207 -10.83 8.58 -4.07
CA ILE A 207 -9.45 9.08 -4.20
C ILE A 207 -8.48 7.90 -4.09
N TYR A 208 -8.74 7.04 -3.10
CA TYR A 208 -8.03 5.78 -2.91
C TYR A 208 -8.99 4.65 -3.16
N ARG A 209 -8.76 3.92 -4.25
CA ARG A 209 -9.56 2.78 -4.65
C ARG A 209 -8.67 1.71 -5.25
N PHE A 210 -9.06 0.46 -5.04
CA PHE A 210 -8.55 -0.64 -5.85
C PHE A 210 -9.14 -0.58 -7.29
N PRO A 211 -8.42 -1.10 -8.30
CA PRO A 211 -7.04 -1.55 -8.21
C PRO A 211 -6.08 -0.39 -7.93
N ILE A 212 -5.08 -0.64 -7.08
CA ILE A 212 -3.95 0.27 -6.86
C ILE A 212 -2.79 -0.14 -7.75
N ARG A 213 -1.86 0.77 -8.04
CA ARG A 213 -0.61 0.39 -8.70
C ARG A 213 0.20 -0.55 -7.81
N THR A 214 0.76 -1.61 -8.41
CA THR A 214 1.74 -2.48 -7.76
C THR A 214 3.10 -1.77 -7.77
N ALA A 215 3.21 -0.73 -6.95
CA ALA A 215 4.36 0.16 -6.90
C ALA A 215 4.77 0.43 -5.45
N LEU A 216 6.07 0.33 -5.17
CA LEU A 216 6.64 0.57 -3.86
C LEU A 216 7.41 1.89 -3.86
N CYS A 217 7.12 2.76 -2.91
CA CYS A 217 7.92 3.93 -2.62
C CYS A 217 9.11 3.52 -1.77
N VAL A 218 10.32 3.88 -2.20
CA VAL A 218 11.58 3.54 -1.55
C VAL A 218 12.42 4.81 -1.37
N GLN A 219 12.93 5.05 -0.17
CA GLN A 219 13.85 6.13 0.10
C GLN A 219 15.13 5.98 -0.74
N LYS A 220 15.63 7.08 -1.31
CA LYS A 220 16.92 7.09 -2.04
C LYS A 220 18.07 6.91 -1.04
N GLY A 221 19.08 6.13 -1.40
CA GLY A 221 20.24 5.85 -0.56
C GLY A 221 20.53 4.36 -0.42
N ASP A 222 21.03 3.93 0.73
CA ASP A 222 21.30 2.52 1.02
C ASP A 222 19.99 1.72 1.13
N ARG A 223 19.80 0.79 0.20
CA ARG A 223 18.63 -0.11 0.11
C ARG A 223 18.91 -1.51 0.66
N SER A 224 20.03 -1.74 1.34
CA SER A 224 20.40 -3.08 1.82
C SER A 224 19.44 -3.65 2.87
N LYS A 225 18.72 -2.77 3.59
CA LYS A 225 17.80 -3.10 4.68
C LYS A 225 16.42 -2.44 4.46
N PRO A 226 15.61 -2.93 3.53
CA PRO A 226 14.25 -2.42 3.34
C PRO A 226 13.38 -2.75 4.57
N SER A 227 12.55 -1.80 4.99
CA SER A 227 11.69 -1.91 6.16
C SER A 227 10.42 -1.05 6.00
N LEU A 228 9.27 -1.62 6.39
CA LEU A 228 7.96 -1.01 6.19
C LEU A 228 7.81 0.29 7.00
N PHE A 229 7.42 1.35 6.30
CA PHE A 229 7.36 2.76 6.64
C PHE A 229 8.67 3.43 7.08
N ASP A 230 9.70 2.69 7.47
CA ASP A 230 11.02 3.25 7.81
C ASP A 230 11.71 3.81 6.57
N ASN A 231 11.69 3.03 5.48
CA ASN A 231 12.24 3.46 4.18
C ASN A 231 11.43 2.96 2.97
N CYS A 232 10.42 2.09 3.18
CA CYS A 232 9.60 1.52 2.12
C CYS A 232 8.10 1.53 2.47
N ASN A 233 7.21 1.80 1.53
CA ASN A 233 5.75 1.56 1.64
C ASN A 233 5.10 1.51 0.26
N ILE A 234 3.86 1.04 0.17
CA ILE A 234 3.05 1.11 -1.04
C ILE A 234 2.91 2.57 -1.48
N ALA A 235 3.22 2.85 -2.75
CA ALA A 235 3.16 4.19 -3.31
C ALA A 235 1.73 4.57 -3.73
N PHE A 236 0.83 4.81 -2.78
CA PHE A 236 -0.57 5.17 -3.06
C PHE A 236 -0.74 6.46 -3.89
N PHE A 237 0.28 7.32 -3.88
CA PHE A 237 0.36 8.58 -4.64
C PHE A 237 0.88 8.41 -6.08
N TYR A 238 1.45 7.26 -6.42
CA TYR A 238 2.05 7.03 -7.72
C TYR A 238 1.01 7.22 -8.83
N GLU A 239 1.41 7.92 -9.91
CA GLU A 239 0.55 8.37 -11.01
C GLU A 239 -0.57 9.36 -10.65
N LYS A 240 -0.64 9.84 -9.40
CA LYS A 240 -1.67 10.77 -8.91
C LYS A 240 -1.11 12.13 -8.49
N SER A 241 0.09 12.16 -7.93
CA SER A 241 0.75 13.41 -7.49
C SER A 241 2.26 13.25 -7.44
N VAL A 242 2.98 14.37 -7.34
CA VAL A 242 4.43 14.37 -7.17
C VAL A 242 4.78 13.93 -5.74
N GLY A 243 5.60 12.89 -5.58
CA GLY A 243 6.13 12.44 -4.28
C GLY A 243 7.28 13.32 -3.75
N LEU A 244 7.73 13.05 -2.53
CA LEU A 244 8.93 13.69 -1.95
C LEU A 244 10.18 13.44 -2.81
N GLY A 245 11.07 14.45 -2.93
CA GLY A 245 12.21 14.39 -3.83
C GLY A 245 13.31 13.39 -3.43
N ASN A 246 13.40 13.05 -2.14
CA ASN A 246 14.32 12.06 -1.58
C ASN A 246 13.84 10.60 -1.74
N GLN A 247 12.80 10.35 -2.54
CA GLN A 247 12.22 9.02 -2.74
C GLN A 247 12.18 8.63 -4.21
N SER A 248 12.03 7.34 -4.43
CA SER A 248 11.99 6.69 -5.74
C SER A 248 10.88 5.66 -5.76
N ILE A 249 10.37 5.35 -6.95
CA ILE A 249 9.33 4.34 -7.13
C ILE A 249 9.96 3.09 -7.73
N LEU A 250 9.64 1.95 -7.14
CA LEU A 250 9.95 0.62 -7.66
C LEU A 250 8.67 -0.01 -8.19
N THR A 251 8.61 -0.23 -9.50
CA THR A 251 7.53 -0.95 -10.20
C THR A 251 7.99 -2.38 -10.53
N ASP A 252 7.10 -3.20 -11.10
CA ASP A 252 7.40 -4.57 -11.58
C ASP A 252 8.02 -5.52 -10.51
N ILE A 253 7.83 -5.22 -9.21
CA ILE A 253 8.35 -5.97 -8.03
C ILE A 253 7.99 -7.46 -8.00
N LYS A 254 7.04 -7.91 -8.85
CA LYS A 254 6.52 -9.28 -8.85
C LYS A 254 7.53 -10.30 -9.40
N TRP A 255 8.37 -9.90 -10.35
CA TRP A 255 9.11 -10.84 -11.21
C TRP A 255 10.60 -10.95 -10.91
N GLU A 256 11.13 -10.04 -10.11
CA GLU A 256 12.56 -9.94 -9.86
C GLU A 256 12.93 -10.60 -8.54
N ASP A 257 13.73 -11.67 -8.60
CA ASP A 257 14.25 -12.37 -7.41
C ASP A 257 14.99 -11.41 -6.45
N SER A 258 15.58 -10.33 -6.98
CA SER A 258 16.23 -9.28 -6.20
C SER A 258 15.28 -8.47 -5.32
N HIS A 259 13.97 -8.52 -5.56
CA HIS A 259 12.95 -7.73 -4.85
C HIS A 259 12.12 -8.55 -3.86
N GLU A 260 12.57 -9.74 -3.44
CA GLU A 260 11.84 -10.57 -2.47
C GLU A 260 11.50 -9.80 -1.18
N LYS A 261 12.44 -8.99 -0.68
CA LYS A 261 12.22 -8.22 0.55
C LYS A 261 11.16 -7.14 0.35
N GLU A 262 11.25 -6.39 -0.74
CA GLU A 262 10.31 -5.34 -1.14
C GLU A 262 8.91 -5.90 -1.37
N LEU A 263 8.82 -7.04 -2.04
CA LEU A 263 7.58 -7.80 -2.23
C LEU A 263 6.95 -8.20 -0.89
N ARG A 264 7.75 -8.74 0.04
CA ARG A 264 7.28 -9.08 1.39
C ARG A 264 6.71 -7.85 2.10
N LEU A 265 7.35 -6.69 2.00
CA LEU A 265 6.83 -5.45 2.59
C LEU A 265 5.52 -5.00 1.94
N PHE A 266 5.39 -5.13 0.61
CA PHE A 266 4.15 -4.83 -0.11
C PHE A 266 2.99 -5.72 0.39
N ILE A 267 3.21 -7.05 0.45
CA ILE A 267 2.23 -8.01 0.97
C ILE A 267 1.87 -7.71 2.43
N ARG A 268 2.87 -7.41 3.26
CA ARG A 268 2.66 -7.05 4.67
C ARG A 268 1.76 -5.83 4.82
N GLU A 269 1.96 -4.78 4.02
CA GLU A 269 1.11 -3.59 4.07
C GLU A 269 -0.32 -3.86 3.62
N LEU A 270 -0.53 -4.68 2.57
CA LEU A 270 -1.87 -5.14 2.18
C LEU A 270 -2.57 -5.89 3.31
N LEU A 271 -1.85 -6.77 4.02
CA LEU A 271 -2.38 -7.52 5.15
C LEU A 271 -2.72 -6.63 6.34
N LEU A 272 -1.97 -5.56 6.58
CA LEU A 272 -2.32 -4.54 7.58
C LEU A 272 -3.61 -3.79 7.20
N ILE A 273 -3.82 -3.48 5.93
CA ILE A 273 -5.07 -2.89 5.43
C ILE A 273 -6.24 -3.86 5.63
N ILE A 274 -6.05 -5.14 5.29
CA ILE A 274 -7.05 -6.20 5.51
C ILE A 274 -7.36 -6.35 7.02
N LYS A 275 -6.33 -6.36 7.87
CA LYS A 275 -6.50 -6.38 9.33
C LYS A 275 -7.37 -5.21 9.80
N THR A 276 -7.14 -4.03 9.23
CA THR A 276 -7.92 -2.83 9.56
C THR A 276 -9.39 -3.02 9.21
N ASP A 277 -9.69 -3.48 8.00
CA ASP A 277 -11.05 -3.69 7.53
C ASP A 277 -11.79 -4.74 8.38
N VAL A 278 -11.12 -5.86 8.71
CA VAL A 278 -11.68 -6.88 9.61
C VAL A 278 -12.04 -6.27 10.97
N LEU A 279 -11.12 -5.56 11.60
CA LEU A 279 -11.31 -5.00 12.94
C LEU A 279 -12.37 -3.89 12.97
N GLN A 280 -12.43 -3.02 11.95
CA GLN A 280 -13.49 -2.00 11.83
C GLN A 280 -14.89 -2.62 11.69
N ARG A 281 -14.98 -3.82 11.09
CA ARG A 281 -16.21 -4.62 11.00
C ARG A 281 -16.45 -5.51 12.22
N ASN A 282 -15.64 -5.34 13.28
CA ASN A 282 -15.57 -6.19 14.47
C ASN A 282 -15.26 -7.68 14.19
N GLY A 283 -14.86 -8.05 12.98
CA GLY A 283 -14.67 -9.44 12.58
C GLY A 283 -13.58 -10.17 13.37
N LEU A 284 -13.71 -11.49 13.44
CA LEU A 284 -12.73 -12.36 14.09
C LEU A 284 -11.54 -12.62 13.15
N LEU A 285 -10.39 -12.01 13.43
CA LEU A 285 -9.15 -12.19 12.67
C LEU A 285 -8.79 -13.68 12.49
N ALA A 286 -8.80 -14.45 13.58
CA ALA A 286 -8.45 -15.87 13.56
C ALA A 286 -9.35 -16.74 12.65
N ASN A 287 -10.56 -16.27 12.32
CA ASN A 287 -11.49 -16.97 11.43
C ASN A 287 -11.49 -16.40 10.00
N THR A 288 -10.63 -15.43 9.72
CA THR A 288 -10.48 -14.83 8.39
C THR A 288 -9.85 -15.86 7.45
N LYS A 289 -10.28 -15.86 6.19
CA LYS A 289 -9.67 -16.64 5.12
C LYS A 289 -9.03 -15.71 4.10
N LEU A 290 -7.95 -16.20 3.48
CA LEU A 290 -7.22 -15.47 2.47
C LEU A 290 -7.12 -16.32 1.22
N ILE A 291 -7.38 -15.70 0.08
CA ILE A 291 -7.13 -16.26 -1.24
C ILE A 291 -6.16 -15.30 -1.91
N TRP A 292 -5.09 -15.82 -2.50
CA TRP A 292 -4.21 -15.01 -3.35
C TRP A 292 -4.08 -15.67 -4.71
N PHE A 293 -3.96 -14.83 -5.73
CA PHE A 293 -3.86 -15.29 -7.10
C PHE A 293 -2.41 -15.29 -7.58
N ARG A 294 -2.06 -16.31 -8.38
CA ARG A 294 -0.75 -16.44 -9.02
C ARG A 294 -0.86 -16.54 -10.54
N PRO A 295 0.13 -16.05 -11.29
CA PRO A 295 0.26 -16.34 -12.71
C PRO A 295 0.51 -17.83 -12.96
N LEU A 296 0.15 -18.30 -14.16
CA LEU A 296 0.54 -19.64 -14.60
C LEU A 296 2.05 -19.76 -14.87
N SER A 297 2.67 -18.66 -15.27
CA SER A 297 4.08 -18.58 -15.65
C SER A 297 5.07 -18.63 -14.47
N PHE A 298 4.58 -18.66 -13.22
CA PHE A 298 5.44 -18.81 -12.04
C PHE A 298 6.25 -20.12 -12.10
N LYS A 299 7.58 -19.99 -12.01
CA LYS A 299 8.48 -21.12 -11.76
C LYS A 299 8.22 -21.68 -10.36
N GLY A 300 8.53 -22.96 -10.15
CA GLY A 300 8.33 -23.64 -8.86
C GLY A 300 8.96 -22.89 -7.67
N SER A 301 10.20 -22.44 -7.82
CA SER A 301 10.91 -21.69 -6.76
C SER A 301 10.22 -20.37 -6.40
N ILE A 302 9.79 -19.58 -7.39
CA ILE A 302 9.08 -18.31 -7.17
C ILE A 302 7.75 -18.58 -6.46
N LYS A 303 7.01 -19.61 -6.90
CA LYS A 303 5.76 -20.01 -6.25
C LYS A 303 5.98 -20.35 -4.78
N ASP A 304 7.05 -21.07 -4.45
CA ASP A 304 7.35 -21.46 -3.07
C ASP A 304 7.69 -20.23 -2.22
N ILE A 305 8.50 -19.29 -2.74
CA ILE A 305 8.81 -18.01 -2.08
C ILE A 305 7.53 -17.24 -1.74
N TYR A 306 6.65 -17.04 -2.72
CA TYR A 306 5.37 -16.34 -2.51
C TYR A 306 4.48 -17.05 -1.50
N THR A 307 4.40 -18.37 -1.59
CA THR A 307 3.61 -19.18 -0.65
C THR A 307 4.10 -18.99 0.77
N THR A 308 5.42 -19.03 0.97
CA THR A 308 6.04 -18.78 2.28
C THR A 308 5.75 -17.36 2.78
N ILE A 309 5.96 -16.33 1.95
CA ILE A 309 5.70 -14.93 2.33
C ILE A 309 4.24 -14.74 2.79
N TRP A 310 3.28 -15.19 1.98
CA TRP A 310 1.85 -15.08 2.32
C TRP A 310 1.51 -15.82 3.61
N GLN A 311 2.04 -17.03 3.80
CA GLN A 311 1.78 -17.81 5.01
C GLN A 311 2.39 -17.17 6.26
N GLU A 312 3.64 -16.73 6.20
CA GLU A 312 4.34 -16.09 7.32
C GLU A 312 3.72 -14.75 7.70
N GLU A 313 3.52 -13.84 6.74
CA GLU A 313 2.97 -12.52 7.06
C GLU A 313 1.50 -12.60 7.51
N ALA A 314 0.68 -13.47 6.89
CA ALA A 314 -0.71 -13.63 7.32
C ALA A 314 -0.81 -14.31 8.70
N ASN A 315 0.06 -15.28 9.00
CA ASN A 315 0.14 -15.84 10.34
C ASN A 315 0.57 -14.76 11.35
N ASN A 316 1.62 -14.01 11.05
CA ASN A 316 2.15 -12.98 11.94
C ASN A 316 1.14 -11.85 12.20
N LEU A 317 0.40 -11.38 11.20
CA LEU A 317 -0.48 -10.20 11.33
C LEU A 317 -1.92 -10.55 11.67
N LEU A 318 -2.47 -11.59 11.04
CA LEU A 318 -3.88 -11.97 11.17
C LEU A 318 -4.08 -13.16 12.11
N ASN A 319 -3.01 -13.85 12.52
CA ASN A 319 -3.07 -15.07 13.33
C ASN A 319 -3.92 -16.18 12.67
N ILE A 320 -3.80 -16.31 11.33
CA ILE A 320 -4.43 -17.39 10.55
C ILE A 320 -3.38 -18.44 10.17
N VAL A 321 -3.81 -19.69 10.01
CA VAL A 321 -2.91 -20.80 9.64
C VAL A 321 -2.94 -21.10 8.14
N SER A 322 -1.95 -21.85 7.64
CA SER A 322 -1.82 -22.16 6.20
C SER A 322 -3.06 -22.82 5.59
N SER A 323 -3.87 -23.56 6.37
CA SER A 323 -5.13 -24.16 5.88
C SER A 323 -6.26 -23.14 5.64
N GLN A 324 -6.06 -21.88 6.02
CA GLN A 324 -6.97 -20.76 5.76
C GLN A 324 -6.49 -19.89 4.59
N ILE A 325 -5.38 -20.26 3.95
CA ILE A 325 -4.73 -19.50 2.89
C ILE A 325 -4.71 -20.35 1.61
N ASP A 326 -5.56 -19.99 0.66
CA ASP A 326 -5.65 -20.68 -0.63
C ASP A 326 -4.87 -19.91 -1.71
N CYS A 327 -4.21 -20.65 -2.59
CA CYS A 327 -3.55 -20.13 -3.77
C CYS A 327 -4.30 -20.63 -5.01
N VAL A 328 -4.81 -19.70 -5.82
CA VAL A 328 -5.54 -20.01 -7.06
C VAL A 328 -4.78 -19.38 -8.24
N SER A 329 -4.86 -19.97 -9.43
CA SER A 329 -4.31 -19.31 -10.61
C SER A 329 -5.19 -18.12 -11.02
N GLU A 330 -4.56 -16.98 -11.34
CA GLU A 330 -5.21 -15.78 -11.89
C GLU A 330 -6.13 -16.15 -13.05
N SER A 331 -5.68 -17.00 -13.97
CA SER A 331 -6.43 -17.37 -15.17
C SER A 331 -7.47 -18.49 -14.94
N GLU A 332 -7.44 -19.19 -13.80
CA GLU A 332 -8.52 -20.12 -13.42
C GLU A 332 -9.67 -19.40 -12.71
N ALA A 333 -9.37 -18.33 -11.97
CA ALA A 333 -10.32 -17.65 -11.10
C ALA A 333 -11.62 -17.18 -11.82
N PRO A 334 -11.56 -16.61 -13.04
CA PRO A 334 -12.77 -16.20 -13.76
C PRO A 334 -13.74 -17.34 -14.00
N TYR A 335 -13.24 -18.56 -14.27
CA TYR A 335 -14.08 -19.72 -14.49
C TYR A 335 -14.97 -20.00 -13.27
N TYR A 336 -14.40 -19.99 -12.07
CA TYR A 336 -15.15 -20.28 -10.84
C TYR A 336 -16.24 -19.23 -10.58
N TYR A 337 -15.96 -17.96 -10.83
CA TYR A 337 -16.95 -16.88 -10.69
C TYR A 337 -18.10 -17.03 -11.68
N PHE A 338 -17.81 -17.15 -12.98
CA PHE A 338 -18.84 -17.26 -14.01
C PHE A 338 -19.64 -18.57 -13.93
N SER A 339 -19.01 -19.65 -13.44
CA SER A 339 -19.68 -20.92 -13.14
C SER A 339 -20.69 -20.74 -12.00
N LYS A 340 -20.29 -20.11 -10.89
CA LYS A 340 -21.18 -19.82 -9.75
C LYS A 340 -22.34 -18.89 -10.15
N LYS A 341 -22.10 -17.93 -11.05
CA LYS A 341 -23.12 -17.05 -11.63
C LYS A 341 -24.05 -17.72 -12.64
N ASN A 342 -23.77 -18.97 -13.04
CA ASN A 342 -24.46 -19.67 -14.11
C ASN A 342 -24.45 -18.86 -15.43
N SER A 343 -23.32 -18.21 -15.73
CA SER A 343 -23.15 -17.36 -16.92
C SER A 343 -22.76 -18.14 -18.18
N PHE A 344 -22.36 -19.40 -18.04
CA PHE A 344 -21.98 -20.24 -19.17
C PHE A 344 -23.20 -20.92 -19.79
N ASN A 345 -23.27 -20.93 -21.13
CA ASN A 345 -24.30 -21.68 -21.86
C ASN A 345 -24.11 -23.20 -21.75
N SER A 346 -22.86 -23.66 -21.59
CA SER A 346 -22.47 -25.05 -21.30
C SER A 346 -21.14 -25.05 -20.55
N VAL A 347 -20.92 -26.07 -19.72
CA VAL A 347 -19.65 -26.33 -19.01
C VAL A 347 -18.84 -27.48 -19.63
N ASP A 348 -19.30 -28.03 -20.75
CA ASP A 348 -18.64 -29.15 -21.46
C ASP A 348 -17.27 -28.73 -21.98
N ALA A 349 -17.17 -27.48 -22.45
CA ALA A 349 -15.96 -26.89 -23.01
C ALA A 349 -15.96 -25.37 -22.80
N VAL A 350 -15.05 -24.86 -21.96
CA VAL A 350 -14.89 -23.41 -21.71
C VAL A 350 -13.43 -23.05 -21.82
N SER A 351 -13.10 -22.04 -22.60
CA SER A 351 -11.75 -21.46 -22.66
C SER A 351 -11.76 -20.09 -21.99
N ILE A 352 -10.85 -19.91 -21.03
CA ILE A 352 -10.52 -18.61 -20.45
C ILE A 352 -9.25 -18.12 -21.14
N VAL A 353 -9.28 -16.88 -21.62
CA VAL A 353 -8.13 -16.17 -22.20
C VAL A 353 -7.90 -14.92 -21.38
N ASP A 354 -6.79 -14.90 -20.67
CA ASP A 354 -6.39 -13.85 -19.74
C ASP A 354 -5.20 -13.10 -20.33
N ILE A 355 -5.42 -11.85 -20.76
CA ILE A 355 -4.40 -11.02 -21.40
C ILE A 355 -3.95 -9.96 -20.40
N GLY A 356 -2.79 -10.17 -19.80
CA GLY A 356 -2.18 -9.25 -18.84
C GLY A 356 -1.20 -8.27 -19.50
N GLY A 357 -0.43 -7.57 -18.66
CA GLY A 357 0.67 -6.69 -19.10
C GLY A 357 1.80 -7.49 -19.75
N GLY A 358 2.40 -8.43 -19.01
CA GLY A 358 3.58 -9.18 -19.46
C GLY A 358 3.31 -10.52 -20.16
N SER A 359 2.12 -11.12 -19.99
CA SER A 359 1.79 -12.44 -20.54
C SER A 359 0.33 -12.56 -20.94
N SER A 360 0.05 -13.55 -21.79
CA SER A 360 -1.30 -14.03 -22.07
C SER A 360 -1.41 -15.50 -21.69
N ASP A 361 -2.38 -15.81 -20.85
CA ASP A 361 -2.60 -17.12 -20.25
C ASP A 361 -3.91 -17.71 -20.79
N PHE A 362 -3.88 -19.00 -21.13
CA PHE A 362 -4.98 -19.72 -21.76
C PHE A 362 -5.31 -20.96 -20.93
N ILE A 363 -6.53 -21.07 -20.44
CA ILE A 363 -7.00 -22.26 -19.72
C ILE A 363 -8.23 -22.83 -20.38
N TYR A 364 -8.16 -24.12 -20.71
CA TYR A 364 -9.27 -24.89 -21.22
C TYR A 364 -9.85 -25.78 -20.10
N PHE A 365 -11.14 -25.62 -19.85
CA PHE A 365 -11.96 -26.46 -18.98
C PHE A 365 -12.80 -27.42 -19.81
N ALA A 366 -12.87 -28.68 -19.39
CA ALA A 366 -13.83 -29.65 -19.91
C ALA A 366 -14.54 -30.38 -18.77
N ASP A 367 -15.85 -30.47 -18.87
CA ASP A 367 -16.75 -30.99 -17.82
C ASP A 367 -16.51 -30.28 -16.48
N GLY A 368 -16.34 -28.96 -16.56
CA GLY A 368 -16.02 -28.08 -15.43
C GLY A 368 -14.72 -28.36 -14.67
N LYS A 369 -13.76 -29.03 -15.29
CA LYS A 369 -12.41 -29.25 -14.74
C LYS A 369 -11.34 -28.66 -15.65
N PRO A 370 -10.30 -28.00 -15.12
CA PRO A 370 -9.20 -27.51 -15.93
C PRO A 370 -8.47 -28.72 -16.56
N ARG A 371 -8.21 -28.64 -17.87
CA ARG A 371 -7.56 -29.70 -18.66
C ARG A 371 -6.24 -29.29 -19.25
N ILE A 372 -6.17 -28.08 -19.78
CA ILE A 372 -4.98 -27.54 -20.44
C ILE A 372 -4.78 -26.13 -19.94
N ALA A 373 -3.56 -25.80 -19.55
CA ALA A 373 -3.16 -24.47 -19.15
C ALA A 373 -1.85 -24.14 -19.88
N ASN A 374 -1.80 -23.02 -20.58
CA ASN A 374 -0.63 -22.52 -21.30
C ASN A 374 -0.45 -21.03 -21.03
N SER A 375 0.78 -20.55 -21.11
CA SER A 375 1.14 -19.14 -20.99
C SER A 375 2.11 -18.77 -22.10
N VAL A 376 1.97 -17.57 -22.66
CA VAL A 376 2.92 -16.97 -23.60
C VAL A 376 3.39 -15.63 -23.05
N HIS A 377 4.68 -15.34 -23.18
CA HIS A 377 5.27 -14.04 -22.83
C HIS A 377 4.94 -12.99 -23.89
N PHE A 378 3.66 -12.72 -24.07
CA PHE A 378 3.11 -11.73 -24.97
C PHE A 378 1.86 -11.13 -24.31
N GLY A 379 1.95 -9.87 -23.91
CA GLY A 379 0.85 -9.12 -23.31
C GLY A 379 0.84 -7.68 -23.80
N CYS A 380 0.08 -6.81 -23.13
CA CYS A 380 -0.07 -5.42 -23.55
C CYS A 380 1.22 -4.59 -23.41
N ASP A 381 2.18 -4.99 -22.56
CA ASP A 381 3.44 -4.27 -22.35
C ASP A 381 4.27 -4.15 -23.64
N VAL A 382 4.08 -5.07 -24.60
CA VAL A 382 4.73 -4.98 -25.93
C VAL A 382 4.32 -3.71 -26.68
N LEU A 383 3.11 -3.18 -26.42
CA LEU A 383 2.61 -1.94 -27.02
C LEU A 383 3.16 -0.68 -26.31
N TRP A 384 3.47 -0.78 -25.02
CA TRP A 384 3.84 0.36 -24.18
C TRP A 384 5.36 0.49 -23.97
N GLY A 385 6.08 -0.64 -23.97
CA GLY A 385 7.53 -0.69 -23.82
C GLY A 385 8.29 -0.45 -25.12
N ASN A 386 9.60 -0.67 -25.09
CA ASN A 386 10.50 -0.49 -26.24
C ASN A 386 10.66 -1.76 -27.10
N GLY A 387 9.64 -2.62 -27.13
CA GLY A 387 9.66 -3.87 -27.90
C GLY A 387 10.73 -4.86 -27.42
N PHE A 388 11.66 -5.24 -28.31
CA PHE A 388 12.75 -6.19 -27.99
C PHE A 388 14.00 -5.52 -27.40
N SER A 389 14.01 -4.19 -27.25
CA SER A 389 15.14 -3.50 -26.63
C SER A 389 15.18 -3.84 -25.14
N GLY A 390 16.35 -4.28 -24.67
CA GLY A 390 16.61 -4.48 -23.24
C GLY A 390 16.98 -3.20 -22.50
N PHE A 391 17.01 -2.04 -23.17
CA PHE A 391 17.30 -0.76 -22.55
C PHE A 391 16.01 -0.11 -22.03
N GLU A 392 15.79 -0.19 -20.71
CA GLU A 392 14.60 0.34 -20.05
C GLU A 392 14.49 1.88 -20.14
N ASN A 393 15.63 2.57 -20.17
CA ASN A 393 15.72 4.01 -20.28
C ASN A 393 15.58 4.55 -21.73
N GLU A 394 15.42 3.66 -22.70
CA GLU A 394 15.21 4.06 -24.09
C GLU A 394 13.83 4.72 -24.26
N ARG A 395 13.73 5.64 -25.22
CA ARG A 395 12.51 6.45 -25.47
C ARG A 395 11.98 6.21 -26.87
N ASP A 396 12.07 4.96 -27.32
CA ASP A 396 11.86 4.60 -28.73
C ASP A 396 10.46 4.11 -29.06
N ASN A 397 9.62 3.88 -28.05
CA ASN A 397 8.21 3.58 -28.24
C ASN A 397 7.50 4.65 -29.11
N GLY A 398 6.79 4.18 -30.15
CA GLY A 398 6.12 5.05 -31.13
C GLY A 398 4.98 5.89 -30.56
N ILE A 399 4.24 5.38 -29.57
CA ILE A 399 3.18 6.12 -28.87
C ILE A 399 3.81 7.25 -28.05
N TYR A 400 4.86 6.95 -27.29
CA TYR A 400 5.61 7.95 -26.54
C TYR A 400 6.11 9.08 -27.46
N LYS A 401 6.89 8.74 -28.50
CA LYS A 401 7.45 9.71 -29.45
C LYS A 401 6.38 10.57 -30.11
N ARG A 402 5.22 9.99 -30.41
CA ARG A 402 4.12 10.70 -31.07
C ARG A 402 3.45 11.73 -30.16
N PHE A 403 3.32 11.42 -28.87
CA PHE A 403 2.44 12.17 -27.98
C PHE A 403 3.13 12.94 -26.86
N VAL A 404 4.41 12.69 -26.57
CA VAL A 404 5.15 13.34 -25.47
C VAL A 404 5.08 14.88 -25.53
N GLU A 405 5.09 15.49 -26.72
CA GLU A 405 4.99 16.95 -26.89
C GLU A 405 3.55 17.48 -26.91
N THR A 406 2.53 16.61 -26.87
CA THR A 406 1.11 16.98 -27.08
C THR A 406 0.17 16.55 -25.94
N ILE A 407 0.69 15.75 -25.01
CA ILE A 407 -0.01 15.38 -23.79
C ILE A 407 0.34 16.40 -22.73
N HIS A 408 -0.68 17.12 -22.30
CA HIS A 408 -0.64 18.03 -21.18
C HIS A 408 -1.89 17.80 -20.33
N PHE A 409 -1.73 17.93 -19.02
CA PHE A 409 -2.80 17.76 -18.03
C PHE A 409 -3.38 19.10 -17.60
N GLY A 410 -2.64 20.20 -17.79
CA GLY A 410 -3.02 21.55 -17.39
C GLY A 410 -1.88 22.54 -17.64
N ASP A 411 -1.88 23.62 -16.87
CA ASP A 411 -0.72 24.52 -16.81
C ASP A 411 0.38 23.98 -15.89
N HIS A 412 1.51 24.68 -15.79
CA HIS A 412 2.63 24.26 -14.94
C HIS A 412 2.35 24.30 -13.42
N THR A 413 1.19 24.81 -13.00
CA THR A 413 0.77 24.77 -11.59
C THR A 413 -0.02 23.50 -11.26
N ASP A 414 -0.55 22.80 -12.27
CA ASP A 414 -1.25 21.52 -12.11
C ASP A 414 -0.28 20.40 -11.69
N GLU A 415 -0.66 19.66 -10.65
CA GLU A 415 0.16 18.60 -10.08
C GLU A 415 0.41 17.42 -11.04
N LEU A 416 -0.56 17.08 -11.90
CA LEU A 416 -0.38 16.02 -12.89
C LEU A 416 0.52 16.49 -14.04
N GLU A 417 0.47 17.78 -14.40
CA GLU A 417 1.38 18.34 -15.40
C GLU A 417 2.83 18.35 -14.87
N LYS A 418 3.04 18.77 -13.62
CA LYS A 418 4.37 18.69 -12.97
C LYS A 418 4.88 17.26 -12.93
N LEU A 419 4.02 16.30 -12.59
CA LEU A 419 4.37 14.87 -12.58
C LEU A 419 4.72 14.38 -13.99
N ASN A 420 3.92 14.73 -15.00
CA ASN A 420 4.19 14.38 -16.41
C ASN A 420 5.57 14.87 -16.86
N ILE A 421 5.88 16.15 -16.61
CA ILE A 421 7.17 16.74 -16.93
C ILE A 421 8.30 15.99 -16.21
N LYS A 422 8.15 15.72 -14.91
CA LYS A 422 9.14 14.98 -14.12
C LYS A 422 9.38 13.58 -14.70
N MET A 423 8.32 12.81 -14.95
CA MET A 423 8.40 11.46 -15.52
C MET A 423 9.03 11.45 -16.92
N CYS A 424 8.72 12.41 -17.78
CA CYS A 424 9.33 12.49 -19.11
C CYS A 424 10.81 12.94 -19.07
N SER A 425 11.19 13.74 -18.07
CA SER A 425 12.57 14.23 -17.90
C SER A 425 13.50 13.23 -17.23
N ASP A 426 12.97 12.38 -16.34
CA ASP A 426 13.72 11.36 -15.63
C ASP A 426 14.00 10.18 -16.56
N ARG A 427 15.28 9.86 -16.76
CA ARG A 427 15.72 8.78 -17.66
C ARG A 427 15.49 7.39 -17.07
N GLU A 428 15.36 7.27 -15.75
CA GLU A 428 15.13 6.00 -15.06
C GLU A 428 13.68 5.53 -15.18
N VAL A 429 12.74 6.43 -15.47
CA VAL A 429 11.33 6.07 -15.68
C VAL A 429 11.17 5.39 -17.04
N SER A 430 10.44 4.29 -17.18
CA SER A 430 10.30 3.61 -18.48
C SER A 430 9.24 4.28 -19.37
N THR A 431 9.28 4.04 -20.70
CA THR A 431 8.17 4.44 -21.60
C THR A 431 6.86 3.75 -21.23
N LYS A 432 6.94 2.51 -20.74
CA LYS A 432 5.80 1.75 -20.20
C LYS A 432 5.15 2.52 -19.06
N ASP A 433 5.92 3.00 -18.09
CA ASP A 433 5.38 3.76 -16.94
C ASP A 433 4.76 5.09 -17.35
N ILE A 434 5.40 5.82 -18.28
CA ILE A 434 4.87 7.10 -18.78
C ILE A 434 3.53 6.89 -19.49
N ILE A 435 3.43 5.89 -20.37
CA ILE A 435 2.20 5.61 -21.10
C ILE A 435 1.11 5.07 -20.15
N ASN A 436 1.47 4.23 -19.19
CA ASN A 436 0.57 3.76 -18.14
C ASN A 436 0.00 4.93 -17.32
N PHE A 437 0.84 5.91 -16.97
CA PHE A 437 0.41 7.15 -16.32
C PHE A 437 -0.59 7.94 -17.19
N TRP A 438 -0.34 8.07 -18.49
CA TRP A 438 -1.26 8.72 -19.41
C TRP A 438 -2.61 7.98 -19.50
N LEU A 439 -2.59 6.65 -19.57
CA LEU A 439 -3.80 5.82 -19.63
C LEU A 439 -4.61 5.90 -18.32
N SER A 440 -3.95 5.89 -17.16
CA SER A 440 -4.61 6.09 -15.86
C SER A 440 -5.32 7.43 -15.74
N ASN A 441 -4.83 8.44 -16.46
CA ASN A 441 -5.34 9.80 -16.44
C ASN A 441 -5.95 10.20 -17.79
N ASP A 442 -6.49 9.23 -18.54
CA ASP A 442 -7.06 9.42 -19.88
C ASP A 442 -8.20 10.46 -19.89
N ASN A 443 -8.98 10.52 -18.82
CA ASN A 443 -10.02 11.54 -18.65
C ASN A 443 -9.50 12.99 -18.66
N ARG A 444 -8.21 13.19 -18.40
CA ARG A 444 -7.54 14.50 -18.37
C ARG A 444 -6.73 14.77 -19.64
N CYS A 445 -6.09 13.76 -20.22
CA CYS A 445 -5.21 13.94 -21.39
C CYS A 445 -5.79 13.43 -22.73
N GLU A 446 -6.90 12.70 -22.71
CA GLU A 446 -7.59 12.10 -23.86
C GLU A 446 -6.68 11.21 -24.74
N ILE A 447 -5.70 10.50 -24.17
CA ILE A 447 -4.75 9.67 -24.92
C ILE A 447 -5.46 8.61 -25.79
N THR A 448 -6.52 7.98 -25.30
CA THR A 448 -7.31 6.97 -26.03
C THR A 448 -7.95 7.56 -27.28
N LYS A 449 -8.48 8.78 -27.18
CA LYS A 449 -9.07 9.48 -28.33
C LYS A 449 -8.01 9.94 -29.32
N LYS A 450 -6.83 10.32 -28.83
CA LYS A 450 -5.68 10.70 -29.66
C LYS A 450 -5.12 9.50 -30.44
N THR A 451 -5.04 8.32 -29.84
CA THR A 451 -4.59 7.08 -30.52
C THR A 451 -5.61 6.57 -31.53
N GLN A 452 -6.91 6.64 -31.24
CA GLN A 452 -7.98 6.24 -32.18
C GLN A 452 -8.01 7.05 -33.49
N ARG A 453 -7.50 8.29 -33.51
CA ARG A 453 -7.44 9.10 -34.74
C ARG A 453 -6.35 8.68 -35.72
N ILE A 454 -5.54 7.68 -35.35
CA ILE A 454 -4.40 7.19 -36.13
C ILE A 454 -4.73 5.84 -36.80
N LEU A 455 -5.63 5.06 -36.20
CA LEU A 455 -6.21 3.84 -36.77
C LEU A 455 -7.39 4.19 -37.69
#